data_AF-G9A7U9-F1
#
_entry.id   AF-G9A7U9-F1
#
_cell.length_a   1.000
_cell.length_b   1.000
_cell.length_c   1.000
_cell.angle_alpha   90.00
_cell.angle_beta   90.00
_cell.angle_gamma   90.00
#
_symmetry.space_group_name_H-M   'P 1'
#
loop_
_entity.id
_entity.type
_entity.pdbx_description
1 polymer ?
#
loop_
_entity_poly.entity_id
_entity_poly.type
_entity_poly.pdbx_seq_one_letter_code
_entity_poly.pdbx_strand_id
1 'polypeptide(L)'
;MLDDENAAPQTELPDDAAAGSVTPMGAARWRGQLGSAFLDAVRADFAAHGVGVIARIRAEKPETYLKLVASLLPKDLNAAAGGMDELSDEQLIERIRALDAAIRPLLDAGKTRARRPRRPARDGALRLEKAP
;
A
#
# COMPACT_ATOMS: atom_id res chain seq x y z
N MET A 1 -88.77 -4.94 35.35
CA MET A 1 -88.71 -3.47 35.29
C MET A 1 -87.56 -3.03 36.17
N LEU A 2 -86.53 -2.34 35.72
CA LEU A 2 -85.90 -2.13 34.40
C LEU A 2 -84.53 -1.53 34.78
N ASP A 3 -83.48 -2.03 34.14
CA ASP A 3 -82.32 -1.31 33.58
C ASP A 3 -81.80 -0.03 34.27
N ASP A 4 -80.51 -0.10 34.63
CA ASP A 4 -79.51 0.97 34.56
C ASP A 4 -78.17 0.21 34.50
N GLU A 5 -77.60 -0.14 33.34
CA GLU A 5 -77.01 0.69 32.29
C GLU A 5 -76.11 1.82 32.84
N ASN A 6 -74.80 1.69 32.56
CA ASN A 6 -73.95 2.73 31.97
C ASN A 6 -72.64 3.05 32.70
N ALA A 7 -71.61 3.18 31.85
CA ALA A 7 -70.37 3.94 31.97
C ALA A 7 -69.19 3.33 32.75
N ALA A 8 -68.27 2.74 31.97
CA ALA A 8 -66.88 2.49 32.34
C ALA A 8 -66.14 3.78 32.74
N PRO A 9 -65.08 3.67 33.57
CA PRO A 9 -63.93 4.55 33.48
C PRO A 9 -62.77 3.80 32.84
N GLN A 10 -62.31 4.36 31.72
CA GLN A 10 -61.07 4.02 31.04
C GLN A 10 -59.92 4.10 32.04
N THR A 11 -59.22 2.99 32.27
CA THR A 11 -57.93 3.03 32.96
C THR A 11 -56.89 3.39 31.91
N GLU A 12 -56.53 4.67 31.91
CA GLU A 12 -55.45 5.23 31.11
C GLU A 12 -54.14 4.47 31.36
N LEU A 13 -53.48 4.10 30.26
CA LEU A 13 -52.10 3.67 30.23
C LEU A 13 -51.21 4.81 30.74
N PRO A 14 -50.30 4.57 31.68
CA PRO A 14 -49.06 5.32 31.72
C PRO A 14 -48.10 4.68 30.71
N ASP A 15 -47.98 5.35 29.56
CA ASP A 15 -46.71 5.42 28.83
C ASP A 15 -45.61 5.94 29.78
N ASP A 16 -44.36 5.65 29.44
CA ASP A 16 -43.14 6.07 30.14
C ASP A 16 -42.63 5.14 31.25
N ALA A 17 -42.15 3.97 30.83
CA ALA A 17 -40.94 3.41 31.43
C ALA A 17 -39.98 3.02 30.29
N ALA A 18 -39.22 4.03 29.85
CA ALA A 18 -38.03 3.88 29.04
C ALA A 18 -37.11 2.80 29.66
N ALA A 19 -37.25 1.56 29.18
CA ALA A 19 -36.23 0.55 29.31
C ALA A 19 -35.02 1.06 28.53
N GLY A 20 -34.10 1.68 29.27
CA GLY A 20 -32.89 2.28 28.75
C GLY A 20 -32.26 1.36 27.73
N SER A 21 -32.03 1.90 26.54
CA SER A 21 -31.17 1.30 25.54
C SER A 21 -29.79 1.12 26.19
N VAL A 22 -29.56 -0.08 26.74
CA VAL A 22 -28.23 -0.52 27.17
C VAL A 22 -27.42 -0.64 25.88
N THR A 23 -26.88 0.49 25.44
CA THR A 23 -26.00 0.53 24.28
C THR A 23 -24.82 -0.39 24.61
N PRO A 24 -24.40 -1.30 23.73
CA PRO A 24 -23.39 -2.32 24.02
C PRO A 24 -21.98 -1.73 24.02
N MET A 25 -21.78 -0.65 24.77
CA MET A 25 -20.48 0.01 24.97
C MET A 25 -19.50 -0.94 25.69
N GLY A 26 -20.01 -1.86 26.51
CA GLY A 26 -19.22 -2.91 27.14
C GLY A 26 -18.67 -3.93 26.12
N ALA A 27 -19.54 -4.52 25.29
CA ALA A 27 -19.17 -5.64 24.41
C ALA A 27 -18.07 -5.30 23.38
N ALA A 28 -17.95 -4.02 22.98
CA ALA A 28 -16.85 -3.56 22.13
C ALA A 28 -15.51 -3.49 22.88
N ARG A 29 -15.51 -3.08 24.15
CA ARG A 29 -14.32 -3.01 25.00
C ARG A 29 -13.81 -4.41 25.37
N TRP A 30 -14.70 -5.34 25.70
CA TRP A 30 -14.33 -6.74 25.97
C TRP A 30 -13.71 -7.43 24.76
N ARG A 31 -14.20 -7.16 23.55
CA ARG A 31 -13.59 -7.69 22.31
C ARG A 31 -12.19 -7.14 22.06
N GLY A 32 -11.97 -5.84 22.28
CA GLY A 32 -10.62 -5.24 22.19
C GLY A 32 -9.66 -5.79 23.24
N GLN A 33 -10.13 -5.95 24.48
CA GLN A 33 -9.34 -6.51 25.59
C GLN A 33 -8.96 -7.98 25.34
N LEU A 34 -9.91 -8.78 24.87
CA LEU A 34 -9.69 -10.19 24.52
C LEU A 34 -8.69 -10.31 23.35
N GLY A 35 -8.79 -9.42 22.36
CA GLY A 35 -7.82 -9.35 21.27
C GLY A 35 -6.40 -9.07 21.77
N SER A 36 -6.23 -8.08 22.65
CA SER A 36 -4.90 -7.78 23.24
C SER A 36 -4.34 -8.92 24.08
N ALA A 37 -5.16 -9.53 24.94
CA ALA A 37 -4.75 -10.65 25.78
C ALA A 37 -4.37 -11.89 24.96
N PHE A 38 -5.09 -12.14 23.87
CA PHE A 38 -4.75 -13.22 22.93
C PHE A 38 -3.40 -12.99 22.26
N LEU A 39 -3.14 -11.78 21.75
CA LEU A 39 -1.85 -11.46 21.13
C LEU A 39 -0.69 -11.56 22.12
N ASP A 40 -0.91 -11.17 23.37
CA ASP A 40 0.07 -11.29 24.44
C ASP A 40 0.38 -12.75 24.77
N ALA A 41 -0.65 -13.59 24.85
CA ALA A 41 -0.50 -15.03 25.06
C ALA A 41 0.24 -15.70 23.89
N VAL A 42 -0.13 -15.40 22.65
CA VAL A 42 0.54 -15.93 21.45
C VAL A 42 2.01 -15.50 21.40
N ARG A 43 2.31 -14.26 21.76
CA ARG A 43 3.69 -13.76 21.83
C ARG A 43 4.50 -14.51 22.90
N ALA A 44 3.93 -14.74 24.08
CA ALA A 44 4.59 -15.48 25.15
C ALA A 44 4.84 -16.94 24.76
N ASP A 45 3.85 -17.59 24.15
CA ASP A 45 3.96 -18.96 23.63
C ASP A 45 5.04 -19.07 22.56
N PHE A 46 5.06 -18.13 21.60
CA PHE A 46 6.09 -18.09 20.57
C PHE A 46 7.49 -17.85 21.15
N ALA A 47 7.63 -17.01 22.17
CA ALA A 47 8.91 -16.80 22.85
C ALA A 47 9.43 -18.06 23.56
N ALA A 48 8.52 -18.84 24.18
CA ALA A 48 8.88 -20.06 24.91
C ALA A 48 9.09 -21.27 23.99
N HIS A 49 8.31 -21.39 22.91
CA HIS A 49 8.19 -22.63 22.13
C HIS A 49 8.45 -22.45 20.62
N GLY A 50 8.41 -21.22 20.11
CA GLY A 50 8.43 -20.93 18.67
C GLY A 50 9.65 -21.50 17.95
N VAL A 51 10.85 -21.40 18.54
CA VAL A 51 12.08 -21.95 17.95
C VAL A 51 11.99 -23.47 17.78
N GLY A 52 11.49 -24.17 18.80
CA GLY A 52 11.33 -25.62 18.77
C GLY A 52 10.28 -26.07 17.76
N VAL A 53 9.16 -25.34 17.67
CA VAL A 53 8.10 -25.59 16.68
C VAL A 53 8.62 -25.39 15.25
N ILE A 54 9.34 -24.30 14.99
CA ILE A 54 9.94 -24.03 13.68
C ILE A 54 10.95 -25.12 13.30
N ALA A 55 11.79 -25.56 14.24
CA ALA A 55 12.75 -26.63 14.00
C ALA A 55 12.06 -27.95 13.66
N ARG A 56 10.98 -28.30 14.36
CA ARG A 56 10.17 -29.50 14.06
C ARG A 56 9.51 -29.41 12.69
N ILE A 57 8.89 -28.28 12.35
CA ILE A 57 8.27 -28.09 11.03
C ILE A 57 9.31 -28.22 9.93
N ARG A 58 10.53 -27.67 10.11
CA ARG A 58 11.61 -27.82 9.14
C ARG A 58 12.00 -29.29 8.92
N ALA A 59 12.01 -30.11 9.98
CA ALA A 59 12.38 -31.53 9.90
C ALA A 59 11.25 -32.42 9.37
N GLU A 60 10.02 -32.19 9.82
CA GLU A 60 8.86 -33.05 9.51
C GLU A 60 8.13 -32.64 8.22
N LYS A 61 8.07 -31.34 7.93
CA LYS A 61 7.29 -30.74 6.83
C LYS A 61 8.01 -29.56 6.18
N PRO A 62 9.15 -29.79 5.51
CA PRO A 62 9.99 -28.74 4.94
C PRO A 62 9.25 -27.84 3.93
N GLU A 63 8.29 -28.39 3.18
CA GLU A 63 7.44 -27.64 2.25
C GLU A 63 6.54 -26.62 2.96
N THR A 64 6.04 -26.95 4.15
CA THR A 64 5.25 -26.03 4.98
C THR A 64 6.15 -24.94 5.57
N TYR A 65 7.36 -25.32 5.99
CA TYR A 65 8.37 -24.35 6.46
C TYR A 65 8.69 -23.31 5.38
N LEU A 66 8.94 -23.75 4.14
CA LEU A 66 9.22 -22.84 3.02
C LEU A 66 8.06 -21.89 2.72
N LYS A 67 6.81 -22.36 2.80
CA LYS A 67 5.62 -21.50 2.64
C LYS A 67 5.49 -20.44 3.74
N LEU A 68 5.77 -20.80 4.99
CA LEU A 68 5.78 -19.85 6.11
C LEU A 68 6.85 -18.76 5.89
N VAL A 69 8.07 -19.16 5.50
CA VAL A 69 9.15 -18.23 5.18
C VAL A 69 8.73 -17.33 4.02
N ALA A 70 8.19 -17.90 2.93
CA ALA A 70 7.68 -17.16 1.78
C ALA A 70 6.58 -16.13 2.15
N SER A 71 5.71 -16.44 3.13
CA SER A 71 4.66 -15.50 3.58
C SER A 71 5.18 -14.34 4.43
N LEU A 72 6.35 -14.50 5.07
CA LEU A 72 6.99 -13.46 5.87
C LEU A 72 7.82 -12.49 5.01
N LEU A 73 8.24 -12.94 3.83
CA LEU A 73 8.92 -12.10 2.86
C LEU A 73 7.90 -11.12 2.23
N PRO A 74 8.25 -9.84 2.07
CA PRO A 74 7.45 -8.93 1.26
C PRO A 74 7.27 -9.55 -0.14
N LYS A 75 6.02 -9.61 -0.61
CA LYS A 75 5.69 -10.16 -1.95
C LYS A 75 6.47 -9.45 -3.07
N ASP A 76 6.93 -8.23 -2.81
CA ASP A 76 7.61 -7.35 -3.75
C ASP A 76 9.11 -7.59 -3.90
N LEU A 77 9.72 -8.60 -3.24
CA LEU A 77 11.09 -8.97 -3.59
C LEU A 77 11.19 -9.49 -5.03
N ASN A 78 10.08 -9.98 -5.59
CA ASN A 78 9.96 -10.32 -7.00
C ASN A 78 9.77 -9.08 -7.90
N ALA A 79 9.44 -7.90 -7.37
CA ALA A 79 9.35 -6.68 -8.18
C ALA A 79 10.73 -6.19 -8.67
N ALA A 80 11.81 -6.60 -7.99
CA ALA A 80 13.19 -6.32 -8.42
C ALA A 80 13.71 -7.33 -9.48
N ALA A 81 13.11 -8.52 -9.58
CA ALA A 81 13.52 -9.57 -10.53
C ALA A 81 12.49 -9.86 -11.64
N GLY A 82 11.23 -9.46 -11.46
CA GLY A 82 10.08 -9.81 -12.28
C GLY A 82 9.30 -8.60 -12.82
N GLY A 83 9.89 -7.40 -12.81
CA GLY A 83 9.26 -6.19 -13.35
C GLY A 83 9.02 -6.18 -14.88
N MET A 84 9.30 -7.30 -15.56
CA MET A 84 9.08 -7.46 -17.00
C MET A 84 8.09 -8.59 -17.36
N ASP A 85 7.84 -9.56 -16.46
CA ASP A 85 7.05 -10.76 -16.78
C ASP A 85 5.55 -10.65 -16.43
N GLU A 86 5.11 -9.56 -15.77
CA GLU A 86 3.69 -9.32 -15.43
C GLU A 86 3.04 -8.19 -16.23
N LEU A 87 3.71 -7.64 -17.24
CA LEU A 87 3.13 -6.63 -18.12
C LEU A 87 2.48 -7.30 -19.32
N SER A 88 1.22 -6.97 -19.60
CA SER A 88 0.62 -7.35 -20.89
C SER A 88 1.34 -6.63 -22.02
N ASP A 89 1.26 -7.17 -23.24
CA ASP A 89 1.87 -6.57 -24.43
C ASP A 89 1.43 -5.10 -24.60
N GLU A 90 0.18 -4.77 -24.28
CA GLU A 90 -0.34 -3.40 -24.30
C GLU A 90 0.38 -2.49 -23.29
N GLN A 91 0.60 -2.98 -22.08
CA GLN A 91 1.29 -2.24 -21.02
C GLN A 91 2.78 -2.06 -21.34
N LEU A 92 3.41 -3.06 -21.97
CA LEU A 92 4.76 -2.98 -22.50
C LEU A 92 4.88 -1.90 -23.59
N ILE A 93 3.93 -1.87 -24.54
CA ILE A 93 3.89 -0.88 -25.61
C ILE A 93 3.74 0.54 -25.03
N GLU A 94 2.87 0.73 -24.05
CA GLU A 94 2.68 2.03 -23.39
C GLU A 94 3.96 2.49 -22.70
N ARG A 95 4.65 1.57 -22.01
CA ARG A 95 5.91 1.85 -21.32
C ARG A 95 7.03 2.23 -22.29
N ILE A 96 7.16 1.50 -23.40
CA ILE A 96 8.14 1.79 -24.46
C ILE A 96 7.89 3.19 -25.03
N ARG A 97 6.63 3.54 -25.33
CA ARG A 97 6.28 4.89 -25.82
C ARG A 97 6.62 5.99 -24.82
N ALA A 98 6.36 5.75 -23.54
CA ALA A 98 6.70 6.70 -22.47
C ALA A 98 8.22 6.91 -22.37
N LEU A 99 9.00 5.84 -22.46
CA LEU A 99 10.47 5.91 -22.46
C LEU A 99 11.01 6.62 -23.71
N ASP A 100 10.46 6.33 -24.89
CA ASP A 100 10.84 7.01 -26.13
C ASP A 100 10.62 8.52 -26.03
N ALA A 101 9.48 8.95 -25.49
CA ALA A 101 9.17 10.36 -25.30
C ALA A 101 10.13 11.05 -24.31
N ALA A 102 10.57 10.35 -23.26
CA ALA A 102 11.51 10.88 -22.28
C ALA A 102 12.95 10.97 -22.81
N ILE A 103 13.37 10.02 -23.66
CA ILE A 103 14.75 9.92 -24.15
C ILE A 103 14.98 10.82 -25.37
N ARG A 104 13.98 10.99 -26.25
CA ARG A 104 14.10 11.78 -27.50
C ARG A 104 14.75 13.16 -27.31
N PRO A 105 14.32 13.99 -26.34
CA PRO A 105 14.87 15.33 -26.15
C PRO A 105 16.35 15.31 -25.75
N LEU A 106 16.77 14.28 -25.01
CA LEU A 106 18.15 14.12 -24.55
C LEU A 106 19.09 13.77 -25.72
N LEU A 107 18.61 12.97 -26.67
CA LEU A 107 19.34 12.62 -27.89
C LEU A 107 19.44 13.80 -28.86
N ASP A 108 18.36 14.57 -29.02
CA ASP A 108 18.33 15.74 -29.90
C ASP A 108 19.21 16.89 -29.37
N ALA A 109 19.29 17.06 -28.04
CA ALA A 109 20.21 17.98 -27.39
C ALA A 109 21.70 17.62 -27.64
N GLY A 110 22.02 16.33 -27.80
CA GLY A 110 23.35 15.88 -28.19
C GLY A 110 23.71 16.21 -29.65
N LYS A 111 22.73 16.11 -30.56
CA LYS A 111 22.92 16.38 -32.00
C LYS A 111 23.16 17.86 -32.31
N THR A 112 22.54 18.77 -31.56
CA THR A 112 22.70 20.23 -31.74
C THR A 112 24.10 20.72 -31.33
N ARG A 113 24.74 20.10 -30.34
CA ARG A 113 26.13 20.43 -29.94
C ARG A 113 27.17 20.07 -30.99
N ALA A 114 26.95 19.00 -31.76
CA ALA A 114 27.86 18.55 -32.82
C ALA A 114 27.86 19.48 -34.06
N ARG A 115 26.88 20.37 -34.20
CA ARG A 115 26.71 21.26 -35.35
C ARG A 115 27.26 22.68 -35.17
N ARG A 116 27.86 23.02 -34.02
CA ARG A 116 28.40 24.36 -33.81
C ARG A 116 29.59 24.57 -34.77
N PRO A 117 29.52 25.51 -35.74
CA PRO A 117 30.63 25.75 -36.64
C PRO A 117 31.83 26.22 -35.82
N ARG A 118 32.98 25.56 -36.03
CA ARG A 118 34.25 25.99 -35.45
C ARG A 118 34.49 27.43 -35.91
N ARG A 119 34.53 28.34 -34.94
CA ARG A 119 34.90 29.76 -35.08
C ARG A 119 36.06 29.88 -36.10
N PRO A 120 35.93 30.67 -37.19
CA PRO A 120 37.05 30.83 -38.10
C PRO A 120 38.21 31.48 -37.34
N ALA A 121 39.41 30.96 -37.58
CA ALA A 121 40.65 31.43 -36.98
C ALA A 121 40.79 32.94 -37.25
N ARG A 122 41.12 33.68 -36.19
CA ARG A 122 41.50 35.09 -36.27
C ARG A 122 42.84 35.11 -37.01
N ASP A 123 42.79 35.34 -38.32
CA ASP A 123 43.97 35.41 -39.16
C ASP A 123 44.73 36.70 -38.81
N GLY A 124 45.90 36.54 -38.21
CA GLY A 124 46.82 37.62 -37.93
C GLY A 124 47.53 38.04 -39.20
N ALA A 125 46.99 39.01 -39.93
CA ALA A 125 47.67 39.67 -41.03
C ALA A 125 48.23 41.02 -40.57
N LEU A 126 49.46 40.93 -40.07
CA LEU A 126 50.60 41.85 -40.17
C LEU A 126 50.39 43.20 -40.89
N ARG A 127 50.82 44.25 -40.18
CA ARG A 127 51.66 45.37 -40.63
C ARG A 127 51.43 45.93 -42.03
N LEU A 128 51.08 47.22 -42.10
CA LEU A 128 51.79 48.16 -42.97
C LEU A 128 51.62 49.59 -42.43
N GLU A 129 52.66 50.05 -41.73
CA GLU A 129 53.03 51.46 -41.75
C GLU A 129 53.44 51.83 -43.18
N LYS A 130 52.94 52.96 -43.66
CA LYS A 130 53.74 53.98 -44.36
C LYS A 130 52.90 55.24 -44.63
N ALA A 131 53.28 56.34 -43.99
CA ALA A 131 53.19 57.69 -44.53
C ALA A 131 54.60 58.08 -45.01
N PRO A 132 54.74 58.86 -46.09
CA PRO A 132 54.64 60.32 -45.97
C PRO A 132 53.66 60.98 -46.94
#